data_AF-A0A975N2U8-F1
#
_entry.id   AF-A0A975N2U8-F1
#
_cell.length_a   1.000
_cell.length_b   1.000
_cell.length_c   1.000
_cell.angle_alpha   90.00
_cell.angle_beta   90.00
_cell.angle_gamma   90.00
#
_symmetry.space_group_name_H-M   'P 1'
#
loop_
_entity.id
_entity.type
_entity.pdbx_description
1 polymer ?
#
loop_
_entity_poly.entity_id
_entity_poly.type
_entity_poly.pdbx_seq_one_letter_code
_entity_poly.pdbx_strand_id
1 'polypeptide(L)'
;MSLLAKLRKPAHAGAGHDVTTIGDVLVVHAGDGGTEEARSLAASLPADPGHQVVVADLPPESPVEAWQSLAAALPDGHRPVRLVPGRRPLYLGPHVGPWLAERIARPVLAPCGLVIESHAGLFVHYGPNTGWAWSRPGRAPEWAAKRFPRPAWESAEFAEVRALGAGAVVEPLPAGVWIRPGGPDGAFERGRVRLVRTVPCLLDAPTIVLGSPGLPGLDPAEVKEFWRALPERMRATARFVGFGGLAVPGEAPFGQALADVLGTPVLCCTGIPTGSPGVPDVFAVRRDGSHGWRPFAREIAYRPGDAQPRLCAHRAPIAGLPEVAPGVYRCAPDAVVEVVEAGLWIRPPGGASDVVTARTTPLDPARNLVRYEAADPARAERMRQVAESVIGRLDYPTRLVTELVPLVPPPAETPVGAVAEDSDGNAPLSPLTRPVSMPVSGPPLSRMAARLAGIQDRETR
;
A
#
# COMPACT_ATOMS: atom_id res chain seq x y z
N MET A 1 -40.13 48.25 2.39
CA MET A 1 -39.56 49.57 2.04
C MET A 1 -38.75 50.05 3.24
N SER A 2 -37.51 49.56 3.37
CA SER A 2 -36.23 50.28 3.20
C SER A 2 -35.80 51.02 4.49
N LEU A 3 -34.90 50.46 5.30
CA LEU A 3 -33.42 50.55 5.21
C LEU A 3 -32.89 51.97 5.40
N LEU A 4 -32.17 52.21 6.51
CA LEU A 4 -30.83 52.82 6.49
C LEU A 4 -30.13 52.77 7.87
N ALA A 5 -29.05 52.00 7.87
CA ALA A 5 -27.74 52.23 8.50
C ALA A 5 -27.66 52.55 10.01
N LYS A 6 -27.48 51.49 10.81
CA LYS A 6 -26.48 51.52 11.89
C LYS A 6 -25.23 50.79 11.40
N LEU A 7 -24.25 51.57 10.96
CA LEU A 7 -22.85 51.16 10.79
C LEU A 7 -22.34 50.60 12.12
N ARG A 8 -22.43 49.29 12.30
CA ARG A 8 -21.62 48.56 13.27
C ARG A 8 -20.24 48.41 12.64
N LYS A 9 -19.28 49.22 13.12
CA LYS A 9 -17.86 48.88 13.01
C LYS A 9 -17.69 47.42 13.46
N PRO A 10 -17.03 46.55 12.68
CA PRO A 10 -16.58 45.28 13.24
C PRO A 10 -15.57 45.65 14.32
N ALA A 11 -15.85 45.25 15.55
CA ALA A 11 -14.86 45.28 16.60
C ALA A 11 -13.67 44.45 16.13
N HIS A 12 -12.51 45.10 15.96
CA HIS A 12 -11.22 44.44 16.09
C HIS A 12 -11.08 44.01 17.55
N ALA A 13 -11.73 42.89 17.90
CA ALA A 13 -11.31 42.08 19.03
C ALA A 13 -10.07 41.34 18.55
N GLY A 14 -8.92 41.57 19.20
CA GLY A 14 -7.73 40.77 18.97
C GLY A 14 -8.06 39.31 19.29
N ALA A 15 -8.36 38.52 18.27
CA ALA A 15 -8.65 37.11 18.44
C ALA A 15 -7.33 36.39 18.73
N GLY A 16 -7.03 36.22 20.01
CA GLY A 16 -6.00 35.29 20.46
C GLY A 16 -6.35 33.88 19.99
N HIS A 17 -5.33 33.05 19.77
CA HIS A 17 -5.55 31.63 19.60
C HIS A 17 -5.54 30.96 20.96
N ASP A 18 -6.44 30.01 21.16
CA ASP A 18 -6.50 29.19 22.36
C ASP A 18 -5.94 27.81 22.07
N VAL A 19 -5.59 27.09 23.15
CA VAL A 19 -5.05 25.73 23.09
C VAL A 19 -6.01 24.77 23.78
N THR A 20 -6.45 23.76 23.05
CA THR A 20 -7.17 22.61 23.61
C THR A 20 -6.27 21.39 23.56
N THR A 21 -6.27 20.58 24.62
CA THR A 21 -5.51 19.32 24.66
C THR A 21 -6.42 18.14 24.36
N ILE A 22 -6.02 17.27 23.44
CA ILE A 22 -6.70 16.01 23.09
C ILE A 22 -5.67 14.89 23.19
N GLY A 23 -5.79 14.05 24.23
CA GLY A 23 -4.72 13.10 24.57
C GLY A 23 -3.42 13.85 24.87
N ASP A 24 -2.35 13.50 24.15
CA ASP A 24 -1.03 14.17 24.24
C ASP A 24 -0.81 15.24 23.15
N VAL A 25 -1.86 15.57 22.37
CA VAL A 25 -1.79 16.50 21.24
C VAL A 25 -2.41 17.84 21.62
N LEU A 26 -1.71 18.93 21.29
CA LEU A 26 -2.23 20.29 21.41
C LEU A 26 -2.91 20.69 20.11
N VAL A 27 -4.15 21.15 20.19
CA VAL A 27 -4.86 21.79 19.06
C VAL A 27 -4.86 23.29 19.32
N VAL A 28 -4.21 24.05 18.43
CA VAL A 28 -4.22 25.52 18.48
C VAL A 28 -5.24 26.03 17.49
N HIS A 29 -6.23 26.78 17.96
CA HIS A 29 -7.39 27.18 17.18
C HIS A 29 -7.83 28.60 17.51
N ALA A 30 -8.65 29.18 16.62
CA ALA A 30 -9.32 30.44 16.84
C ALA A 30 -10.79 30.18 17.19
N GLY A 31 -11.27 30.66 18.34
CA GLY A 31 -12.66 30.55 18.78
C GLY A 31 -12.94 29.35 19.70
N ASP A 32 -14.19 28.92 19.80
CA ASP A 32 -14.63 27.95 20.81
C ASP A 32 -14.31 26.49 20.42
N GLY A 33 -13.03 26.10 20.56
CA GLY A 33 -12.61 24.69 20.66
C GLY A 33 -12.09 24.02 19.38
N GLY A 34 -11.88 24.78 18.31
CA GLY A 34 -11.33 24.31 17.03
C GLY A 34 -12.29 23.49 16.16
N THR A 35 -11.93 23.34 14.89
CA THR A 35 -12.72 22.59 13.91
C THR A 35 -12.86 21.11 14.28
N GLU A 36 -13.94 20.47 13.82
CA GLU A 36 -14.12 19.02 14.00
C GLU A 36 -13.02 18.23 13.29
N GLU A 37 -12.57 18.72 12.13
CA GLU A 37 -11.46 18.14 11.38
C GLU A 37 -10.16 18.14 12.17
N ALA A 38 -9.77 19.28 12.76
CA ALA A 38 -8.55 19.38 13.56
C ALA A 38 -8.61 18.49 14.82
N ARG A 39 -9.77 18.42 15.47
CA ARG A 39 -9.98 17.56 16.65
C ARG A 39 -9.95 16.07 16.32
N SER A 40 -10.60 15.67 15.22
CA SER A 40 -10.58 14.29 14.73
C SER A 40 -9.18 13.86 14.32
N LEU A 41 -8.45 14.74 13.61
CA LEU A 41 -7.05 14.52 13.27
C LEU A 41 -6.21 14.33 14.55
N ALA A 42 -6.27 15.26 15.50
CA ALA A 42 -5.54 15.18 16.76
C ALA A 42 -5.79 13.87 17.52
N ALA A 43 -7.05 13.41 17.60
CA ALA A 43 -7.42 12.16 18.26
C ALA A 43 -6.89 10.91 17.53
N SER A 44 -6.61 11.00 16.23
CA SER A 44 -6.10 9.90 15.41
C SER A 44 -4.57 9.84 15.33
N LEU A 45 -3.86 10.88 15.79
CA LEU A 45 -2.41 10.95 15.64
C LEU A 45 -1.71 9.89 16.51
N PRO A 46 -0.69 9.21 15.95
CA PRO A 46 0.18 8.35 16.73
C PRO A 46 0.89 9.11 17.86
N ALA A 47 1.17 8.41 18.97
CA ALA A 47 1.98 8.96 20.05
C ALA A 47 3.39 9.35 19.55
N ASP A 48 3.87 10.51 19.98
CA ASP A 48 5.23 10.98 19.71
C ASP A 48 5.91 11.46 21.00
N PRO A 49 6.51 10.53 21.78
CA PRO A 49 7.17 10.91 23.03
C PRO A 49 8.38 11.82 22.79
N GLY A 50 8.91 11.90 21.57
CA GLY A 50 10.02 12.79 21.22
C GLY A 50 9.60 14.25 21.04
N HIS A 51 8.31 14.54 20.80
CA HIS A 51 7.86 15.86 20.37
C HIS A 51 6.59 16.31 21.11
N GLN A 52 6.45 17.63 21.30
CA GLN A 52 5.14 18.22 21.55
C GLN A 52 4.39 18.31 20.22
N VAL A 53 3.37 17.46 20.05
CA VAL A 53 2.58 17.43 18.82
C VAL A 53 1.55 18.56 18.86
N VAL A 54 1.57 19.40 17.82
CA VAL A 54 0.72 20.57 17.67
C VAL A 54 -0.04 20.45 16.36
N VAL A 55 -1.37 20.41 16.43
CA VAL A 55 -2.26 20.57 15.28
C VAL A 55 -2.64 22.05 15.17
N ALA A 56 -2.23 22.69 14.07
CA ALA A 56 -2.56 24.08 13.77
C ALA A 56 -3.89 24.14 13.01
N ASP A 57 -4.98 24.49 13.69
CA ASP A 57 -6.30 24.69 13.09
C ASP A 57 -6.40 26.04 12.37
N LEU A 58 -5.48 26.25 11.44
CA LEU A 58 -5.32 27.45 10.64
C LEU A 58 -5.53 27.12 9.16
N PRO A 59 -6.20 27.99 8.38
CA PRO A 59 -6.18 27.88 6.92
C PRO A 59 -4.74 27.88 6.36
N PRO A 60 -4.45 27.16 5.26
CA PRO A 60 -3.09 27.06 4.71
C PRO A 60 -2.43 28.40 4.34
N GLU A 61 -3.23 29.39 3.93
CA GLU A 61 -2.79 30.75 3.57
C GLU A 61 -3.11 31.77 4.68
N SER A 62 -2.99 31.35 5.95
CA SER A 62 -3.22 32.24 7.07
C SER A 62 -2.19 33.38 7.11
N PRO A 63 -2.60 34.60 7.47
CA PRO A 63 -1.71 35.75 7.54
C PRO A 63 -0.72 35.59 8.71
N VAL A 64 0.37 36.37 8.67
CA VAL A 64 1.47 36.27 9.65
C VAL A 64 0.96 36.49 11.08
N GLU A 65 -0.02 37.38 11.29
CA GLU A 65 -0.60 37.66 12.60
C GLU A 65 -1.27 36.43 13.22
N ALA A 66 -1.91 35.59 12.40
CA ALA A 66 -2.51 34.35 12.88
C ALA A 66 -1.42 33.36 13.36
N TRP A 67 -0.32 33.26 12.62
CA TRP A 67 0.84 32.47 13.02
C TRP A 67 1.53 33.04 14.27
N GLN A 68 1.59 34.37 14.42
CA GLN A 68 2.10 35.03 15.63
C GLN A 68 1.27 34.69 16.85
N SER A 69 -0.05 34.75 16.73
CA SER A 69 -0.97 34.36 17.80
C SER A 69 -0.86 32.87 18.13
N LEU A 70 -0.70 31.99 17.13
CA LEU A 70 -0.42 30.56 17.37
C LEU A 70 0.87 30.37 18.16
N ALA A 71 1.95 31.04 17.75
CA ALA A 71 3.25 30.92 18.42
C ALA A 71 3.19 31.40 19.87
N ALA A 72 2.44 32.48 20.15
CA ALA A 72 2.23 33.01 21.50
C ALA A 72 1.35 32.11 22.38
N ALA A 73 0.46 31.32 21.78
CA ALA A 73 -0.42 30.40 22.51
C ALA A 73 0.30 29.09 22.90
N LEU A 74 1.40 28.74 22.24
CA LEU A 74 2.14 27.53 22.55
C LEU A 74 2.73 27.59 23.97
N PRO A 75 2.60 26.51 24.76
CA PRO A 75 3.18 26.49 26.09
C PRO A 75 4.71 26.53 25.99
N ASP A 76 5.32 27.24 26.93
CA ASP A 76 6.76 27.23 27.13
C ASP A 76 7.27 25.80 27.37
N GLY A 77 8.47 25.52 26.88
CA GLY A 77 9.09 24.21 27.08
C GLY A 77 10.30 23.99 26.20
N HIS A 78 11.01 22.89 26.45
CA HIS A 78 12.24 22.54 25.73
C HIS A 78 12.04 21.43 24.70
N ARG A 79 10.89 20.72 24.74
CA ARG A 79 10.61 19.65 23.78
C ARG A 79 10.48 20.22 22.36
N PRO A 80 11.08 19.58 21.34
CA PRO A 80 10.83 19.95 19.95
C PRO A 80 9.34 19.89 19.62
N VAL A 81 8.88 20.77 18.73
CA VAL A 81 7.47 20.80 18.28
C VAL A 81 7.33 19.99 17.00
N ARG A 82 6.33 19.12 16.90
CA ARG A 82 5.86 18.58 15.62
C ARG A 82 4.63 19.36 15.21
N LEU A 83 4.74 20.15 14.14
CA LEU A 83 3.64 20.96 13.63
C LEU A 83 2.89 20.18 12.54
N VAL A 84 1.58 20.01 12.72
CA VAL A 84 0.67 19.33 11.79
C VAL A 84 -0.42 20.31 11.34
N PRO A 85 -0.68 20.50 10.04
CA PRO A 85 -1.82 21.29 9.58
C PRO A 85 -3.13 20.62 10.00
N GLY A 86 -4.06 21.40 10.57
CA GLY A 86 -5.37 20.92 11.03
C GLY A 86 -6.51 21.12 10.03
N ARG A 87 -6.30 21.94 8.98
CA ARG A 87 -7.32 22.24 7.97
C ARG A 87 -6.95 21.70 6.60
N ARG A 88 -7.96 21.22 5.87
CA ARG A 88 -7.79 20.71 4.51
C ARG A 88 -7.65 21.86 3.48
N PRO A 89 -6.84 21.69 2.42
CA PRO A 89 -5.86 20.62 2.24
C PRO A 89 -4.77 20.69 3.32
N LEU A 90 -4.35 19.53 3.83
CA LEU A 90 -3.38 19.44 4.93
C LEU A 90 -1.99 19.86 4.44
N TYR A 91 -1.75 21.16 4.41
CA TYR A 91 -0.56 21.78 3.84
C TYR A 91 -0.13 22.97 4.69
N LEU A 92 1.17 23.18 4.78
CA LEU A 92 1.78 24.36 5.38
C LEU A 92 2.73 24.99 4.36
N GLY A 93 2.76 26.32 4.34
CA GLY A 93 3.76 27.05 3.56
C GLY A 93 5.18 26.66 3.99
N PRO A 94 6.15 26.53 3.05
CA PRO A 94 7.50 26.03 3.36
C PRO A 94 8.28 26.92 4.35
N HIS A 95 7.86 28.18 4.52
CA HIS A 95 8.48 29.14 5.44
C HIS A 95 7.97 29.03 6.89
N VAL A 96 6.83 28.35 7.13
CA VAL A 96 6.17 28.31 8.45
C VAL A 96 7.04 27.62 9.49
N GLY A 97 7.66 26.48 9.14
CA GLY A 97 8.54 25.74 10.04
C GLY A 97 9.73 26.57 10.55
N PRO A 98 10.56 27.14 9.64
CA PRO A 98 11.67 28.02 10.02
C PRO A 98 11.23 29.23 10.82
N TRP A 99 10.20 29.92 10.36
CA TRP A 99 9.67 31.10 11.03
C TRP A 99 9.22 30.77 12.46
N LEU A 100 8.50 29.66 12.66
CA LEU A 100 8.03 29.25 13.96
C LEU A 100 9.20 28.86 14.86
N ALA A 101 10.19 28.12 14.35
CA ALA A 101 11.37 27.71 15.11
C ALA A 101 12.14 28.91 15.67
N GLU A 102 12.36 29.95 14.85
CA GLU A 102 12.96 31.21 15.29
C GLU A 102 12.11 31.89 16.37
N ARG A 103 10.79 31.94 16.15
CA ARG A 103 9.87 32.65 17.04
C ARG A 103 9.80 32.05 18.43
N ILE A 104 9.75 30.73 18.54
CA ILE A 104 9.62 30.02 19.82
C ILE A 104 10.98 29.58 20.38
N ALA A 105 12.08 29.89 19.69
CA ALA A 105 13.45 29.47 20.02
C ALA A 105 13.59 27.96 20.29
N ARG A 106 12.84 27.11 19.57
CA ARG A 106 12.85 25.64 19.72
C ARG A 106 12.86 24.96 18.34
N PRO A 107 13.44 23.75 18.22
CA PRO A 107 13.33 22.98 16.99
C PRO A 107 11.88 22.66 16.64
N VAL A 108 11.52 22.84 15.36
CA VAL A 108 10.20 22.52 14.81
C VAL A 108 10.36 21.50 13.69
N LEU A 109 9.62 20.40 13.77
CA LEU A 109 9.48 19.42 12.70
C LEU A 109 8.14 19.68 12.00
N ALA A 110 8.19 20.21 10.79
CA ALA A 110 7.00 20.60 10.02
C ALA A 110 6.99 19.93 8.64
N PRO A 111 5.81 19.69 8.05
CA PRO A 111 5.73 19.20 6.68
C PRO A 111 6.16 20.27 5.67
N CYS A 112 7.01 19.87 4.74
CA CYS A 112 7.33 20.58 3.51
C CYS A 112 6.70 19.81 2.34
N GLY A 113 5.43 20.10 2.06
CA GLY A 113 4.62 19.42 1.06
C GLY A 113 3.21 19.11 1.56
N LEU A 114 2.43 18.38 0.77
CA LEU A 114 1.08 17.94 1.13
C LEU A 114 1.16 16.78 2.12
N VAL A 115 0.47 16.91 3.25
CA VAL A 115 0.28 15.83 4.22
C VAL A 115 -0.92 14.98 3.79
N ILE A 116 -0.70 13.67 3.79
CA ILE A 116 -1.69 12.67 3.45
C ILE A 116 -1.90 11.77 4.68
N GLU A 117 -3.15 11.64 5.10
CA GLU A 117 -3.56 10.73 6.16
C GLU A 117 -3.57 9.29 5.63
N SER A 118 -2.94 8.38 6.36
CA SER A 118 -2.92 6.94 6.09
C SER A 118 -3.43 6.17 7.31
N HIS A 119 -3.74 4.87 7.17
CA HIS A 119 -4.28 4.03 8.25
C HIS A 119 -3.39 3.90 9.50
N ALA A 120 -2.16 4.41 9.49
CA ALA A 120 -1.17 4.25 10.56
C ALA A 120 -0.42 5.54 10.91
N GLY A 121 -0.79 6.67 10.32
CA GLY A 121 -0.04 7.91 10.47
C GLY A 121 -0.12 8.82 9.25
N LEU A 122 0.86 9.71 9.13
CA LEU A 122 0.92 10.78 8.15
C LEU A 122 2.07 10.57 7.15
N PHE A 123 1.82 10.92 5.90
CA PHE A 123 2.78 10.84 4.81
C PHE A 123 2.85 12.17 4.08
N VAL A 124 4.04 12.76 3.97
CA VAL A 124 4.24 14.06 3.31
C VAL A 124 4.79 13.84 1.91
N HIS A 125 4.03 14.22 0.89
CA HIS A 125 4.47 14.06 -0.49
C HIS A 125 3.80 15.05 -1.44
N TYR A 126 4.60 15.76 -2.22
CA TYR A 126 4.11 16.65 -3.30
C TYR A 126 5.07 16.68 -4.52
N GLY A 127 6.15 15.89 -4.48
CA GLY A 127 7.22 15.90 -5.47
C GLY A 127 8.60 15.67 -4.84
N PRO A 128 9.67 15.93 -5.60
CA PRO A 128 11.03 15.73 -5.12
C PRO A 128 11.36 16.55 -3.88
N ASN A 129 12.19 16.01 -2.97
CA ASN A 129 12.69 16.69 -1.78
C ASN A 129 11.60 17.17 -0.78
N THR A 130 10.38 16.63 -0.90
CA THR A 130 9.29 16.89 0.05
C THR A 130 9.41 15.97 1.26
N GLY A 131 8.78 16.32 2.39
CA GLY A 131 8.84 15.51 3.59
C GLY A 131 8.64 16.31 4.86
N TRP A 132 8.69 15.64 6.00
CA TRP A 132 8.96 16.27 7.28
C TRP A 132 10.36 16.88 7.27
N ALA A 133 10.48 18.15 7.66
CA ALA A 133 11.73 18.87 7.71
C ALA A 133 11.95 19.49 9.10
N TRP A 134 13.16 19.28 9.63
CA TRP A 134 13.64 19.93 10.82
C TRP A 134 14.00 21.38 10.53
N SER A 135 13.38 22.28 11.27
CA SER A 135 13.69 23.70 11.31
C SER A 135 14.30 24.02 12.68
N ARG A 136 15.46 24.66 12.69
CA ARG A 136 16.16 25.08 13.91
C ARG A 136 16.52 26.56 13.79
N PRO A 137 16.50 27.33 14.89
CA PRO A 137 16.93 28.71 14.88
C PRO A 137 18.32 28.87 14.24
N GLY A 138 18.44 29.83 13.32
CA GLY A 138 19.65 30.17 12.57
C GLY A 138 20.13 29.12 11.56
N ARG A 139 19.35 28.06 11.27
CA ARG A 139 19.75 26.97 10.35
C ARG A 139 18.74 26.74 9.24
N ALA A 140 19.25 26.36 8.08
CA ALA A 140 18.43 25.92 6.97
C ALA A 140 17.62 24.65 7.34
N PRO A 141 16.41 24.47 6.77
CA PRO A 141 15.63 23.26 6.95
C PRO A 141 16.40 22.01 6.52
N GLU A 142 16.31 20.96 7.33
CA GLU A 142 16.94 19.66 7.09
C GLU A 142 15.86 18.60 6.90
N TRP A 143 15.91 17.84 5.80
CA TRP A 143 14.96 16.77 5.56
C TRP A 143 15.08 15.68 6.63
N ALA A 144 13.94 15.20 7.15
CA ALA A 144 13.90 14.22 8.23
C ALA A 144 13.34 12.85 7.79
N ALA A 145 12.16 12.85 7.15
CA ALA A 145 11.45 11.64 6.71
C ALA A 145 10.28 12.00 5.80
N LYS A 146 9.74 11.06 5.02
CA LYS A 146 8.41 11.22 4.40
C LYS A 146 7.27 10.85 5.35
N ARG A 147 7.51 9.95 6.30
CA ARG A 147 6.46 9.28 7.12
C ARG A 147 6.53 9.66 8.59
N PHE A 148 5.36 9.72 9.23
CA PHE A 148 5.20 9.87 10.67
C PHE A 148 4.12 8.88 11.16
N PRO A 149 4.42 7.96 12.10
CA PRO A 149 5.72 7.74 12.73
C PRO A 149 6.74 7.32 11.69
N ARG A 150 8.03 7.57 11.96
CA ARG A 150 9.10 7.19 11.04
C ARG A 150 9.30 5.67 11.10
N PRO A 151 9.07 4.91 10.01
CA PRO A 151 9.35 3.48 10.00
C PRO A 151 10.86 3.20 10.10
N ALA A 152 11.23 2.05 10.63
CA ALA A 152 12.64 1.63 10.76
C ALA A 152 13.33 1.46 9.39
N TRP A 153 12.55 1.25 8.34
CA TRP A 153 13.00 1.13 6.96
C TRP A 153 13.02 2.47 6.18
N GLU A 154 12.65 3.60 6.79
CA GLU A 154 12.71 4.90 6.10
C GLU A 154 14.13 5.22 5.62
N SER A 155 14.28 5.42 4.31
CA SER A 155 15.54 5.73 3.63
C SER A 155 15.31 6.39 2.28
N ALA A 156 16.38 6.84 1.63
CA ALA A 156 16.33 7.51 0.33
C ALA A 156 15.67 6.64 -0.76
N GLU A 157 15.89 5.32 -0.72
CA GLU A 157 15.32 4.37 -1.69
C GLU A 157 13.79 4.30 -1.65
N PHE A 158 13.17 4.67 -0.52
CA PHE A 158 11.72 4.71 -0.32
C PHE A 158 11.15 6.13 -0.29
N ALA A 159 12.01 7.16 -0.39
CA ALA A 159 11.62 8.54 -0.23
C ALA A 159 11.32 9.22 -1.57
N GLU A 160 12.02 8.88 -2.66
CA GLU A 160 11.94 9.67 -3.89
C GLU A 160 11.33 8.90 -5.07
N VAL A 161 10.68 9.65 -5.96
CA VAL A 161 10.24 9.13 -7.25
C VAL A 161 11.48 8.95 -8.11
N ARG A 162 11.68 7.75 -8.67
CA ARG A 162 12.83 7.47 -9.54
C ARG A 162 12.43 6.57 -10.70
N ALA A 163 13.00 6.85 -11.86
CA ALA A 163 13.00 5.89 -12.96
C ALA A 163 13.84 4.67 -12.57
N LEU A 164 13.45 3.51 -13.09
CA LEU A 164 14.11 2.23 -12.88
C LEU A 164 14.18 1.54 -14.25
N GLY A 165 15.40 1.20 -14.69
CA GLY A 165 15.60 0.71 -16.05
C GLY A 165 15.06 1.65 -17.13
N ALA A 166 14.51 1.06 -18.19
CA ALA A 166 13.99 1.77 -19.36
C ALA A 166 12.47 1.99 -19.31
N GLY A 167 11.76 1.27 -18.45
CA GLY A 167 10.31 1.12 -18.52
C GLY A 167 9.59 1.19 -17.17
N ALA A 168 10.27 1.31 -16.03
CA ALA A 168 9.63 1.39 -14.72
C ALA A 168 9.88 2.70 -13.96
N VAL A 169 8.97 2.97 -13.03
CA VAL A 169 9.05 4.06 -12.07
C VAL A 169 8.78 3.51 -10.68
N VAL A 170 9.63 3.88 -9.73
CA VAL A 170 9.43 3.65 -8.30
C VAL A 170 8.84 4.91 -7.70
N GLU A 171 7.66 4.79 -7.09
CA GLU A 171 6.97 5.87 -6.40
C GLU A 171 6.87 5.62 -4.89
N PRO A 172 7.08 6.66 -4.07
CA PRO A 172 6.82 6.58 -2.64
C PRO A 172 5.34 6.36 -2.30
N LEU A 173 5.10 5.39 -1.41
CA LEU A 173 3.82 5.14 -0.73
C LEU A 173 3.97 5.33 0.79
N PRO A 174 2.88 5.63 1.53
CA PRO A 174 2.91 5.58 2.99
C PRO A 174 3.50 4.26 3.53
N ALA A 175 3.13 3.13 2.93
CA ALA A 175 3.56 1.80 3.38
C ALA A 175 4.89 1.29 2.80
N GLY A 176 5.52 2.04 1.89
CA GLY A 176 6.75 1.61 1.21
C GLY A 176 6.85 2.26 -0.17
N VAL A 177 6.87 1.45 -1.22
CA VAL A 177 6.96 1.93 -2.61
C VAL A 177 6.00 1.19 -3.54
N TRP A 178 5.68 1.85 -4.64
CA TRP A 178 5.02 1.27 -5.80
C TRP A 178 5.99 1.24 -6.97
N ILE A 179 6.32 0.06 -7.48
CA ILE A 179 7.06 -0.10 -8.73
C ILE A 179 6.04 -0.37 -9.83
N ARG A 180 5.90 0.58 -10.74
CA ARG A 180 4.92 0.54 -11.84
C ARG A 180 5.60 0.73 -13.18
N PRO A 181 4.97 0.32 -14.29
CA PRO A 181 5.38 0.74 -15.61
C PRO A 181 5.40 2.27 -15.74
N GLY A 182 6.27 2.78 -16.60
CA GLY A 182 6.31 4.15 -17.07
C GLY A 182 5.13 4.46 -17.98
N GLY A 183 4.81 5.75 -18.12
CA GLY A 183 3.67 6.20 -18.91
C GLY A 183 3.15 7.55 -18.40
N PRO A 184 2.09 8.10 -19.01
CA PRO A 184 1.51 9.36 -18.58
C PRO A 184 0.88 9.25 -17.19
N ASP A 185 1.15 10.21 -16.30
CA ASP A 185 0.76 10.19 -14.88
C ASP A 185 -0.74 9.93 -14.66
N GLY A 186 -1.60 10.49 -15.53
CA GLY A 186 -3.06 10.34 -15.45
C GLY A 186 -3.56 8.89 -15.50
N ALA A 187 -2.78 7.96 -16.08
CA ALA A 187 -3.12 6.53 -16.10
C ALA A 187 -2.99 5.87 -14.72
N PHE A 188 -2.21 6.46 -13.82
CA PHE A 188 -1.81 5.85 -12.54
C PHE A 188 -2.52 6.47 -11.33
N GLU A 189 -3.12 7.66 -11.48
CA GLU A 189 -3.77 8.40 -10.39
C GLU A 189 -4.75 7.57 -9.57
N ARG A 190 -5.63 6.81 -10.23
CA ARG A 190 -6.62 5.96 -9.51
C ARG A 190 -5.95 4.86 -8.70
N GLY A 191 -4.91 4.24 -9.25
CA GLY A 191 -4.12 3.21 -8.56
C GLY A 191 -3.38 3.81 -7.38
N ARG A 192 -2.77 4.98 -7.57
CA ARG A 192 -2.07 5.72 -6.53
C ARG A 192 -2.96 6.06 -5.35
N VAL A 193 -4.10 6.72 -5.61
CA VAL A 193 -5.08 7.09 -4.57
C VAL A 193 -5.54 5.86 -3.79
N ARG A 194 -5.77 4.73 -4.48
CA ARG A 194 -6.13 3.47 -3.83
C ARG A 194 -5.01 3.00 -2.90
N LEU A 195 -3.81 2.79 -3.41
CA LEU A 195 -2.69 2.24 -2.63
C LEU A 195 -2.33 3.10 -1.41
N VAL A 196 -2.33 4.42 -1.58
CA VAL A 196 -2.07 5.38 -0.49
C VAL A 196 -3.11 5.26 0.64
N ARG A 197 -4.39 5.00 0.28
CA ARG A 197 -5.47 4.90 1.25
C ARG A 197 -5.62 3.52 1.86
N THR A 198 -5.31 2.45 1.13
CA THR A 198 -5.61 1.08 1.56
C THR A 198 -4.44 0.41 2.24
N VAL A 199 -3.21 0.55 1.71
CA VAL A 199 -2.06 -0.22 2.17
C VAL A 199 -1.57 0.33 3.51
N PRO A 200 -1.64 -0.45 4.61
CA PRO A 200 -1.19 0.02 5.92
C PRO A 200 0.33 0.12 5.96
N CYS A 201 0.83 1.16 6.62
CA CYS A 201 2.26 1.29 6.89
C CYS A 201 2.64 0.39 8.07
N LEU A 202 3.44 -0.64 7.80
CA LEU A 202 4.05 -1.49 8.82
C LEU A 202 5.40 -0.88 9.21
N LEU A 203 5.61 -0.53 10.48
CA LEU A 203 6.80 0.23 10.88
C LEU A 203 8.12 -0.55 10.73
N ASP A 204 8.06 -1.89 10.77
CA ASP A 204 9.24 -2.77 10.71
C ASP A 204 9.49 -3.40 9.33
N ALA A 205 8.56 -3.19 8.39
CA ALA A 205 8.61 -3.87 7.09
C ALA A 205 8.05 -3.01 5.95
N PRO A 206 8.85 -2.68 4.92
CA PRO A 206 8.34 -1.98 3.77
C PRO A 206 7.46 -2.90 2.91
N THR A 207 6.37 -2.35 2.39
CA THR A 207 5.56 -2.99 1.35
C THR A 207 6.01 -2.52 -0.03
N ILE A 208 6.38 -3.46 -0.90
CA ILE A 208 6.77 -3.22 -2.29
C ILE A 208 5.62 -3.69 -3.17
N VAL A 209 4.87 -2.73 -3.70
CA VAL A 209 3.74 -3.01 -4.60
C VAL A 209 4.26 -3.06 -6.04
N LEU A 210 3.91 -4.10 -6.80
CA LEU A 210 4.42 -4.34 -8.16
C LEU A 210 3.32 -4.29 -9.22
N GLY A 211 3.60 -3.57 -10.30
CA GLY A 211 2.73 -3.49 -11.48
C GLY A 211 1.53 -2.56 -11.27
N SER A 212 0.69 -2.46 -12.29
CA SER A 212 -0.54 -1.67 -12.26
C SER A 212 -1.66 -2.42 -12.98
N PRO A 213 -2.91 -2.39 -12.48
CA PRO A 213 -4.03 -3.06 -13.12
C PRO A 213 -4.28 -2.50 -14.53
N GLY A 214 -4.63 -3.40 -15.46
CA GLY A 214 -4.95 -3.02 -16.85
C GLY A 214 -3.75 -2.56 -17.71
N LEU A 215 -2.52 -2.60 -17.19
CA LEU A 215 -1.31 -2.24 -17.91
C LEU A 215 -0.41 -3.46 -18.18
N PRO A 216 0.54 -3.36 -19.13
CA PRO A 216 1.52 -4.42 -19.36
C PRO A 216 2.26 -4.84 -18.09
N GLY A 217 2.66 -6.11 -18.04
CA GLY A 217 3.42 -6.65 -16.92
C GLY A 217 4.76 -5.94 -16.75
N LEU A 218 5.18 -5.77 -15.51
CA LEU A 218 6.46 -5.15 -15.16
C LEU A 218 7.62 -6.11 -15.48
N ASP A 219 8.73 -5.61 -16.01
CA ASP A 219 9.92 -6.43 -16.25
C ASP A 219 10.54 -6.85 -14.90
N PRO A 220 10.67 -8.16 -14.62
CA PRO A 220 11.31 -8.62 -13.39
C PRO A 220 12.77 -8.14 -13.21
N ALA A 221 13.49 -7.84 -14.30
CA ALA A 221 14.85 -7.32 -14.25
C ALA A 221 14.91 -5.93 -13.58
N GLU A 222 13.90 -5.09 -13.80
CA GLU A 222 13.80 -3.78 -13.15
C GLU A 222 13.57 -3.96 -11.65
N VAL A 223 12.66 -4.87 -11.25
CA VAL A 223 12.45 -5.20 -9.83
C VAL A 223 13.74 -5.68 -9.17
N LYS A 224 14.54 -6.48 -9.88
CA LYS A 224 15.85 -6.97 -9.41
C LYS A 224 16.86 -5.84 -9.21
N GLU A 225 16.86 -4.84 -10.08
CA GLU A 225 17.70 -3.64 -9.94
C GLU A 225 17.36 -2.88 -8.65
N PHE A 226 16.08 -2.61 -8.41
CA PHE A 226 15.61 -1.97 -7.18
C PHE A 226 16.01 -2.78 -5.95
N TRP A 227 15.77 -4.10 -5.99
CA TRP A 227 16.06 -5.02 -4.89
C TRP A 227 17.54 -5.06 -4.51
N ARG A 228 18.45 -5.04 -5.50
CA ARG A 228 19.90 -5.05 -5.27
C ARG A 228 20.38 -3.80 -4.54
N ALA A 229 19.74 -2.66 -4.79
CA ALA A 229 20.07 -1.40 -4.14
C ALA A 229 19.61 -1.34 -2.66
N LEU A 230 18.72 -2.22 -2.24
CA LEU A 230 18.23 -2.22 -0.86
C LEU A 230 19.25 -2.82 0.14
N PRO A 231 19.43 -2.21 1.32
CA PRO A 231 20.12 -2.83 2.45
C PRO A 231 19.52 -4.19 2.82
N GLU A 232 20.37 -5.12 3.28
CA GLU A 232 19.97 -6.49 3.64
C GLU A 232 18.84 -6.53 4.66
N ARG A 233 18.89 -5.67 5.69
CA ARG A 233 17.83 -5.56 6.71
C ARG A 233 16.44 -5.28 6.12
N MET A 234 16.37 -4.49 5.05
CA MET A 234 15.10 -4.14 4.39
C MET A 234 14.66 -5.28 3.48
N ARG A 235 15.59 -5.93 2.79
CA ARG A 235 15.31 -7.13 2.01
C ARG A 235 14.74 -8.25 2.88
N ALA A 236 15.26 -8.42 4.09
CA ALA A 236 14.83 -9.48 5.00
C ALA A 236 13.39 -9.30 5.53
N THR A 237 12.87 -8.06 5.58
CA THR A 237 11.54 -7.77 6.12
C THR A 237 10.52 -7.31 5.08
N ALA A 238 10.96 -7.06 3.83
CA ALA A 238 10.08 -6.57 2.77
C ALA A 238 8.96 -7.56 2.43
N ARG A 239 7.77 -7.01 2.17
CA ARG A 239 6.59 -7.74 1.68
C ARG A 239 6.27 -7.30 0.27
N PHE A 240 6.09 -8.25 -0.64
CA PHE A 240 5.69 -7.98 -2.01
C PHE A 240 4.17 -8.10 -2.18
N VAL A 241 3.59 -7.17 -2.94
CA VAL A 241 2.17 -7.17 -3.27
C VAL A 241 2.01 -7.04 -4.79
N GLY A 242 1.34 -8.00 -5.42
CA GLY A 242 0.94 -7.87 -6.82
C GLY A 242 -0.24 -6.90 -6.97
N PHE A 243 -0.02 -5.80 -7.69
CA PHE A 243 -1.08 -4.88 -8.12
C PHE A 243 -1.28 -4.88 -9.64
N GLY A 244 -0.36 -5.45 -10.39
CA GLY A 244 -0.51 -5.85 -11.79
C GLY A 244 0.30 -7.11 -12.07
N GLY A 245 0.50 -7.41 -13.35
CA GLY A 245 1.30 -8.57 -13.78
C GLY A 245 2.81 -8.33 -13.72
N LEU A 246 3.57 -9.42 -13.76
CA LEU A 246 5.00 -9.43 -14.11
C LEU A 246 5.14 -10.02 -15.52
N ALA A 247 6.03 -9.46 -16.34
CA ALA A 247 6.35 -9.96 -17.67
C ALA A 247 7.36 -11.13 -17.55
N VAL A 248 6.89 -12.27 -17.05
CA VAL A 248 7.72 -13.46 -16.85
C VAL A 248 7.50 -14.47 -17.99
N PRO A 249 8.56 -15.08 -18.54
CA PRO A 249 8.41 -16.18 -19.48
C PRO A 249 7.81 -17.41 -18.77
N GLY A 250 6.74 -17.97 -19.32
CA GLY A 250 6.05 -19.14 -18.77
C GLY A 250 4.92 -18.82 -17.79
N GLU A 251 4.25 -19.85 -17.29
CA GLU A 251 3.08 -19.74 -16.40
C GLU A 251 3.45 -19.79 -14.91
N ALA A 252 4.68 -19.40 -14.55
CA ALA A 252 5.12 -19.44 -13.16
C ALA A 252 4.25 -18.51 -12.28
N PRO A 253 3.83 -18.94 -11.08
CA PRO A 253 3.12 -18.07 -10.14
C PRO A 253 3.94 -16.81 -9.82
N PHE A 254 3.24 -15.69 -9.62
CA PHE A 254 3.84 -14.37 -9.38
C PHE A 254 4.99 -14.40 -8.35
N GLY A 255 4.75 -15.03 -7.20
CA GLY A 255 5.74 -15.09 -6.12
C GLY A 255 6.95 -15.97 -6.45
N GLN A 256 6.73 -17.07 -7.18
CA GLN A 256 7.81 -17.96 -7.58
C GLN A 256 8.72 -17.30 -8.60
N ALA A 257 8.13 -16.68 -9.63
CA ALA A 257 8.89 -15.96 -10.64
C ALA A 257 9.72 -14.82 -10.04
N LEU A 258 9.18 -14.14 -9.02
CA LEU A 258 9.93 -13.12 -8.28
C LEU A 258 11.09 -13.72 -7.48
N ALA A 259 10.87 -14.82 -6.75
CA ALA A 259 11.93 -15.50 -5.98
C ALA A 259 13.08 -15.93 -6.90
N ASP A 260 12.76 -16.55 -8.03
CA ASP A 260 13.73 -17.03 -9.01
C ASP A 260 14.55 -15.87 -9.61
N VAL A 261 13.89 -14.78 -10.00
CA VAL A 261 14.57 -13.61 -10.56
C VAL A 261 15.46 -12.92 -9.52
N LEU A 262 14.99 -12.75 -8.30
CA LEU A 262 15.75 -12.09 -7.23
C LEU A 262 16.85 -12.99 -6.66
N GLY A 263 16.75 -14.32 -6.84
CA GLY A 263 17.70 -15.30 -6.33
C GLY A 263 17.72 -15.41 -4.80
N THR A 264 16.63 -14.99 -4.14
CA THR A 264 16.49 -15.02 -2.67
C THR A 264 15.05 -15.39 -2.30
N PRO A 265 14.81 -15.95 -1.10
CA PRO A 265 13.45 -16.09 -0.60
C PRO A 265 12.72 -14.75 -0.56
N VAL A 266 11.45 -14.74 -0.93
CA VAL A 266 10.56 -13.57 -0.89
C VAL A 266 9.29 -13.90 -0.13
N LEU A 267 8.71 -12.89 0.51
CA LEU A 267 7.41 -12.97 1.17
C LEU A 267 6.40 -12.16 0.37
N CYS A 268 5.36 -12.82 -0.15
CA CYS A 268 4.31 -12.19 -0.94
C CYS A 268 2.99 -12.21 -0.18
N CYS A 269 2.30 -11.07 -0.18
CA CYS A 269 0.90 -11.03 0.19
C CYS A 269 0.07 -11.59 -0.97
N THR A 270 -0.97 -12.36 -0.67
CA THR A 270 -1.91 -12.94 -1.65
C THR A 270 -2.90 -11.91 -2.25
N GLY A 271 -2.71 -10.63 -1.92
CA GLY A 271 -3.55 -9.50 -2.32
C GLY A 271 -3.10 -8.20 -1.67
N ILE A 272 -3.95 -7.17 -1.71
CA ILE A 272 -3.67 -5.87 -1.08
C ILE A 272 -4.03 -5.93 0.42
N PRO A 273 -3.06 -5.74 1.33
CA PRO A 273 -3.37 -5.56 2.74
C PRO A 273 -4.14 -4.23 2.93
N THR A 274 -5.19 -4.28 3.75
CA THR A 274 -6.11 -3.17 4.01
C THR A 274 -6.47 -3.12 5.49
N GLY A 275 -6.71 -1.90 5.99
CA GLY A 275 -7.18 -1.68 7.35
C GLY A 275 -6.03 -1.43 8.32
N SER A 276 -6.16 -1.90 9.56
CA SER A 276 -5.23 -1.57 10.64
C SER A 276 -3.90 -2.34 10.51
N PRO A 277 -2.75 -1.71 10.80
CA PRO A 277 -1.42 -2.33 10.66
C PRO A 277 -1.19 -3.59 11.49
N GLY A 278 -1.88 -3.75 12.63
CA GLY A 278 -1.61 -4.85 13.56
C GLY A 278 -1.97 -6.23 12.98
N VAL A 279 -3.11 -6.33 12.31
CA VAL A 279 -3.56 -7.55 11.62
C VAL A 279 -4.36 -7.12 10.38
N PRO A 280 -3.68 -6.74 9.28
CA PRO A 280 -4.37 -6.26 8.10
C PRO A 280 -5.18 -7.39 7.47
N ASP A 281 -6.37 -7.05 6.98
CA ASP A 281 -7.10 -7.95 6.09
C ASP A 281 -6.49 -7.87 4.70
N VAL A 282 -6.42 -8.99 3.99
CA VAL A 282 -5.89 -9.05 2.64
C VAL A 282 -7.05 -9.24 1.67
N PHE A 283 -7.13 -8.41 0.64
CA PHE A 283 -8.14 -8.55 -0.40
C PHE A 283 -7.48 -8.90 -1.72
N ALA A 284 -8.01 -9.91 -2.41
CA ALA A 284 -7.54 -10.24 -3.75
C ALA A 284 -7.71 -9.03 -4.70
N VAL A 285 -6.86 -8.93 -5.72
CA VAL A 285 -6.87 -7.79 -6.65
C VAL A 285 -7.45 -8.24 -7.98
N ARG A 286 -8.59 -7.68 -8.37
CA ARG A 286 -9.18 -7.93 -9.69
C ARG A 286 -8.40 -7.22 -10.79
N ARG A 287 -8.61 -7.62 -12.05
CA ARG A 287 -7.93 -7.04 -13.22
C ARG A 287 -8.12 -5.53 -13.36
N ASP A 288 -9.21 -4.98 -12.84
CA ASP A 288 -9.51 -3.54 -12.82
C ASP A 288 -8.93 -2.79 -11.60
N GLY A 289 -8.19 -3.50 -10.73
CA GLY A 289 -7.62 -2.98 -9.50
C GLY A 289 -8.59 -2.88 -8.33
N SER A 290 -9.85 -3.28 -8.51
CA SER A 290 -10.82 -3.35 -7.42
C SER A 290 -10.55 -4.54 -6.50
N HIS A 291 -11.06 -4.47 -5.27
CA HIS A 291 -10.94 -5.57 -4.32
C HIS A 291 -11.87 -6.71 -4.71
N GLY A 292 -11.32 -7.92 -4.71
CA GLY A 292 -12.05 -9.17 -4.80
C GLY A 292 -12.46 -9.67 -3.42
N TRP A 293 -12.48 -10.99 -3.27
CA TRP A 293 -12.78 -11.63 -1.99
C TRP A 293 -11.57 -11.58 -1.04
N ARG A 294 -11.79 -11.94 0.23
CA ARG A 294 -10.77 -11.93 1.29
C ARG A 294 -10.09 -13.30 1.37
N PRO A 295 -8.84 -13.49 0.89
CA PRO A 295 -8.21 -14.81 0.87
C PRO A 295 -7.98 -15.40 2.26
N PHE A 296 -7.91 -16.73 2.35
CA PHE A 296 -7.57 -17.42 3.61
C PHE A 296 -6.07 -17.36 3.87
N ALA A 297 -5.28 -17.71 2.85
CA ALA A 297 -3.84 -17.44 2.85
C ALA A 297 -3.63 -15.93 2.75
N ARG A 298 -2.83 -15.35 3.65
CA ARG A 298 -2.53 -13.90 3.67
C ARG A 298 -1.12 -13.62 3.18
N GLU A 299 -0.15 -14.41 3.63
CA GLU A 299 1.25 -14.30 3.23
C GLU A 299 1.82 -15.67 2.89
N ILE A 300 2.57 -15.74 1.79
CA ILE A 300 3.21 -16.93 1.28
C ILE A 300 4.68 -16.62 0.99
N ALA A 301 5.58 -17.48 1.47
CA ALA A 301 6.99 -17.41 1.16
C ALA A 301 7.33 -18.33 -0.01
N TYR A 302 8.08 -17.80 -0.97
CA TYR A 302 8.60 -18.53 -2.12
C TYR A 302 10.13 -18.59 -2.01
N ARG A 303 10.72 -19.70 -2.42
CA ARG A 303 12.18 -19.87 -2.47
C ARG A 303 12.62 -20.12 -3.92
N PRO A 304 13.79 -19.61 -4.33
CA PRO A 304 14.29 -19.84 -5.68
C PRO A 304 14.44 -21.34 -5.97
N GLY A 305 13.90 -21.80 -7.09
CA GLY A 305 13.95 -23.20 -7.53
C GLY A 305 13.11 -24.19 -6.70
N ASP A 306 12.41 -23.73 -5.67
CA ASP A 306 11.50 -24.57 -4.87
C ASP A 306 10.09 -24.47 -5.43
N ALA A 307 9.55 -25.60 -5.89
CA ALA A 307 8.20 -25.63 -6.42
C ALA A 307 7.11 -25.52 -5.33
N GLN A 308 7.46 -25.65 -4.04
CA GLN A 308 6.48 -25.66 -2.96
C GLN A 308 6.48 -24.34 -2.15
N PRO A 309 5.49 -23.46 -2.37
CA PRO A 309 5.33 -22.28 -1.53
C PRO A 309 5.01 -22.64 -0.08
N ARG A 310 5.51 -21.83 0.86
CA ARG A 310 5.25 -21.99 2.29
C ARG A 310 4.26 -20.93 2.79
N LEU A 311 3.11 -21.38 3.28
CA LEU A 311 2.15 -20.52 3.98
C LEU A 311 2.78 -19.93 5.25
N CYS A 312 2.80 -18.59 5.35
CA CYS A 312 3.41 -17.88 6.48
C CYS A 312 2.38 -17.18 7.36
N ALA A 313 1.31 -16.64 6.78
CA ALA A 313 0.21 -16.03 7.51
C ALA A 313 -1.13 -16.40 6.88
N HIS A 314 -2.15 -16.61 7.70
CA HIS A 314 -3.48 -17.00 7.25
C HIS A 314 -4.57 -16.55 8.22
N ARG A 315 -5.83 -16.61 7.77
CA ARG A 315 -7.02 -16.55 8.64
C ARG A 315 -7.66 -17.92 8.73
N ALA A 316 -8.22 -18.26 9.90
CA ALA A 316 -8.98 -19.48 10.08
C ALA A 316 -10.18 -19.52 9.11
N PRO A 317 -10.45 -20.66 8.43
CA PRO A 317 -11.59 -20.76 7.53
C PRO A 317 -12.93 -20.59 8.23
N ILE A 318 -13.04 -21.17 9.43
CA ILE A 318 -14.21 -21.13 10.29
C ILE A 318 -13.73 -20.88 11.72
N ALA A 319 -14.37 -19.95 12.42
CA ALA A 319 -14.03 -19.62 13.80
C ALA A 319 -14.15 -20.86 14.71
N GLY A 320 -13.18 -21.06 15.59
CA GLY A 320 -13.17 -22.14 16.57
C GLY A 320 -12.79 -23.53 16.04
N LEU A 321 -12.40 -23.67 14.76
CA LEU A 321 -11.84 -24.94 14.30
C LEU A 321 -10.45 -25.18 14.94
N PRO A 322 -10.14 -26.41 15.39
CA PRO A 322 -8.83 -26.72 15.96
C PRO A 322 -7.77 -26.75 14.85
N GLU A 323 -6.74 -25.91 15.00
CA GLU A 323 -5.55 -25.93 14.14
C GLU A 323 -4.61 -27.06 14.61
N VAL A 324 -4.32 -28.01 13.72
CA VAL A 324 -3.46 -29.18 14.01
C VAL A 324 -2.04 -29.01 13.49
N ALA A 325 -1.85 -28.12 12.51
CA ALA A 325 -0.56 -27.65 11.99
C ALA A 325 -0.80 -26.27 11.34
N PRO A 326 0.23 -25.45 11.08
CA PRO A 326 0.07 -24.12 10.47
C PRO A 326 -0.83 -24.13 9.23
N GLY A 327 -2.01 -23.51 9.32
CA GLY A 327 -3.00 -23.44 8.24
C GLY A 327 -3.77 -24.73 7.97
N VAL A 328 -3.64 -25.75 8.81
CA VAL A 328 -4.35 -27.04 8.69
C VAL A 328 -5.28 -27.21 9.89
N TYR A 329 -6.58 -27.32 9.63
CA TYR A 329 -7.62 -27.40 10.64
C TYR A 329 -8.36 -28.73 10.59
N ARG A 330 -8.67 -29.29 11.75
CA ARG A 330 -9.49 -30.50 11.85
C ARG A 330 -10.97 -30.16 11.68
N CYS A 331 -11.57 -30.58 10.57
CA CYS A 331 -13.00 -30.38 10.30
C CYS A 331 -13.86 -31.63 10.59
N ALA A 332 -13.28 -32.82 10.53
CA ALA A 332 -13.89 -34.10 10.92
C ALA A 332 -12.80 -35.06 11.46
N PRO A 333 -13.16 -36.21 12.08
CA PRO A 333 -12.18 -37.20 12.53
C PRO A 333 -11.29 -37.74 11.39
N ASP A 334 -11.84 -37.82 10.19
CA ASP A 334 -11.25 -38.39 8.98
C ASP A 334 -10.84 -37.33 7.93
N ALA A 335 -10.98 -36.04 8.24
CA ALA A 335 -10.72 -34.96 7.29
C ALA A 335 -10.11 -33.72 7.94
N VAL A 336 -9.20 -33.08 7.21
CA VAL A 336 -8.66 -31.76 7.51
C VAL A 336 -8.95 -30.79 6.38
N VAL A 337 -9.03 -29.51 6.71
CA VAL A 337 -9.01 -28.41 5.76
C VAL A 337 -7.66 -27.71 5.85
N GLU A 338 -6.91 -27.70 4.75
CA GLU A 338 -5.66 -26.99 4.58
C GLU A 338 -5.92 -25.67 3.83
N VAL A 339 -5.35 -24.59 4.33
CA VAL A 339 -5.34 -23.29 3.66
C VAL A 339 -4.26 -23.29 2.60
N VAL A 340 -4.64 -23.01 1.36
CA VAL A 340 -3.74 -22.91 0.19
C VAL A 340 -3.94 -21.55 -0.49
N GLU A 341 -3.06 -21.19 -1.42
CA GLU A 341 -3.12 -19.89 -2.11
C GLU A 341 -4.48 -19.64 -2.78
N ALA A 342 -4.99 -20.63 -3.51
CA ALA A 342 -6.27 -20.53 -4.22
C ALA A 342 -7.53 -20.62 -3.32
N GLY A 343 -7.40 -20.95 -2.04
CA GLY A 343 -8.53 -21.13 -1.14
C GLY A 343 -8.33 -22.23 -0.09
N LEU A 344 -9.17 -23.25 -0.12
CA LEU A 344 -9.20 -24.33 0.86
C LEU A 344 -9.05 -25.70 0.18
N TRP A 345 -8.39 -26.62 0.86
CA TRP A 345 -8.21 -27.99 0.40
C TRP A 345 -8.63 -28.99 1.48
N ILE A 346 -9.63 -29.80 1.17
CA ILE A 346 -10.17 -30.87 1.99
C ILE A 346 -9.47 -32.17 1.64
N ARG A 347 -8.83 -32.78 2.64
CA ARG A 347 -8.08 -34.03 2.45
C ARG A 347 -8.06 -34.90 3.70
N PRO A 348 -7.73 -36.19 3.57
CA PRO A 348 -7.43 -37.02 4.72
C PRO A 348 -6.24 -36.50 5.53
N PRO A 349 -6.20 -36.73 6.87
CA PRO A 349 -5.08 -36.35 7.72
C PRO A 349 -3.76 -37.03 7.31
N GLY A 350 -3.84 -38.28 6.84
CA GLY A 350 -2.69 -39.14 6.50
C GLY A 350 -1.98 -38.82 5.18
N GLY A 351 -2.34 -37.70 4.53
CA GLY A 351 -1.76 -37.28 3.26
C GLY A 351 -2.74 -37.43 2.09
N ALA A 352 -2.28 -36.94 0.94
CA ALA A 352 -3.04 -36.79 -0.29
C ALA A 352 -2.16 -37.07 -1.50
N SER A 353 -2.77 -37.35 -2.65
CA SER A 353 -2.04 -37.85 -3.82
C SER A 353 -1.41 -36.72 -4.64
N ASP A 354 -2.09 -35.57 -4.75
CA ASP A 354 -1.62 -34.42 -5.54
C ASP A 354 -1.39 -33.17 -4.68
N VAL A 355 -0.39 -33.26 -3.79
CA VAL A 355 -0.03 -32.17 -2.86
C VAL A 355 0.51 -30.95 -3.59
N VAL A 356 1.22 -31.15 -4.70
CA VAL A 356 1.88 -30.06 -5.44
C VAL A 356 0.81 -29.19 -6.10
N THR A 357 -0.07 -29.76 -6.91
CA THR A 357 -1.12 -28.98 -7.60
C THR A 357 -2.01 -28.22 -6.63
N ALA A 358 -2.36 -28.84 -5.49
CA ALA A 358 -3.16 -28.19 -4.45
C ALA A 358 -2.51 -26.90 -3.91
N ARG A 359 -1.19 -26.92 -3.70
CA ARG A 359 -0.43 -25.83 -3.08
C ARG A 359 0.07 -24.79 -4.07
N THR A 360 0.27 -25.15 -5.34
CA THR A 360 0.84 -24.26 -6.37
C THR A 360 -0.21 -23.60 -7.25
N THR A 361 -1.48 -23.99 -7.14
CA THR A 361 -2.55 -23.34 -7.91
C THR A 361 -2.64 -21.87 -7.51
N PRO A 362 -2.50 -20.94 -8.47
CA PRO A 362 -2.59 -19.51 -8.20
C PRO A 362 -3.96 -19.09 -7.70
N LEU A 363 -3.99 -17.99 -6.95
CA LEU A 363 -5.24 -17.36 -6.53
C LEU A 363 -6.03 -16.79 -7.71
N ASP A 364 -7.34 -17.08 -7.76
CA ASP A 364 -8.30 -16.38 -8.62
C ASP A 364 -8.95 -15.21 -7.84
N PRO A 365 -8.80 -13.95 -8.28
CA PRO A 365 -9.40 -12.81 -7.59
C PRO A 365 -10.93 -12.78 -7.59
N ALA A 366 -11.58 -13.55 -8.45
CA ALA A 366 -13.04 -13.63 -8.56
C ALA A 366 -13.62 -14.86 -7.83
N ARG A 367 -12.81 -15.87 -7.53
CA ARG A 367 -13.29 -17.17 -7.01
C ARG A 367 -12.43 -17.68 -5.87
N ASN A 368 -13.09 -18.20 -4.83
CA ASN A 368 -12.46 -18.99 -3.79
C ASN A 368 -12.61 -20.48 -4.15
N LEU A 369 -11.51 -21.20 -4.35
CA LEU A 369 -11.58 -22.63 -4.64
C LEU A 369 -11.63 -23.43 -3.33
N VAL A 370 -12.69 -24.23 -3.16
CA VAL A 370 -12.71 -25.30 -2.17
C VAL A 370 -12.49 -26.60 -2.93
N ARG A 371 -11.33 -27.21 -2.71
CA ARG A 371 -10.97 -28.46 -3.36
C ARG A 371 -11.13 -29.64 -2.43
N TYR A 372 -11.45 -30.80 -2.97
CA TYR A 372 -11.46 -32.04 -2.21
C TYR A 372 -10.64 -33.12 -2.91
N GLU A 373 -9.90 -33.89 -2.13
CA GLU A 373 -9.14 -35.05 -2.62
C GLU A 373 -10.08 -36.07 -3.26
N ALA A 374 -9.85 -36.38 -4.55
CA ALA A 374 -10.70 -37.24 -5.35
C ALA A 374 -9.95 -38.39 -6.03
N ALA A 375 -8.70 -38.69 -5.65
CA ALA A 375 -7.93 -39.79 -6.24
C ALA A 375 -8.57 -41.18 -6.01
N ASP A 376 -9.20 -41.39 -4.84
CA ASP A 376 -9.93 -42.63 -4.52
C ASP A 376 -11.45 -42.36 -4.54
N PRO A 377 -12.21 -42.94 -5.49
CA PRO A 377 -13.66 -42.73 -5.59
C PRO A 377 -14.42 -43.02 -4.31
N ALA A 378 -14.00 -44.01 -3.51
CA ALA A 378 -14.68 -44.37 -2.27
C ALA A 378 -14.52 -43.28 -1.19
N ARG A 379 -13.38 -42.58 -1.18
CA ARG A 379 -13.10 -41.46 -0.27
C ARG A 379 -13.56 -40.12 -0.83
N ALA A 380 -13.61 -39.97 -2.15
CA ALA A 380 -13.97 -38.73 -2.83
C ALA A 380 -15.34 -38.22 -2.41
N GLU A 381 -16.34 -39.11 -2.36
CA GLU A 381 -17.69 -38.74 -1.93
C GLU A 381 -17.72 -38.26 -0.47
N ARG A 382 -16.96 -38.92 0.41
CA ARG A 382 -16.83 -38.49 1.81
C ARG A 382 -16.16 -37.12 1.91
N MET A 383 -15.06 -36.89 1.19
CA MET A 383 -14.37 -35.60 1.18
C MET A 383 -15.24 -34.48 0.58
N ARG A 384 -16.05 -34.79 -0.44
CA ARG A 384 -17.04 -33.87 -1.03
C ARG A 384 -18.08 -33.44 0.00
N GLN A 385 -18.68 -34.38 0.74
CA GLN A 385 -19.65 -34.07 1.80
C GLN A 385 -19.06 -33.20 2.90
N VAL A 386 -17.81 -33.47 3.31
CA VAL A 386 -17.10 -32.62 4.27
C VAL A 386 -16.87 -31.22 3.69
N ALA A 387 -16.48 -31.12 2.42
CA ALA A 387 -16.29 -29.84 1.74
C ALA A 387 -17.57 -29.01 1.69
N GLU A 388 -18.70 -29.62 1.35
CA GLU A 388 -20.01 -28.97 1.36
C GLU A 388 -20.39 -28.46 2.76
N SER A 389 -20.13 -29.26 3.80
CA SER A 389 -20.32 -28.84 5.19
C SER A 389 -19.44 -27.65 5.57
N VAL A 390 -18.17 -27.64 5.14
CA VAL A 390 -17.25 -26.51 5.35
C VAL A 390 -17.78 -25.26 4.64
N ILE A 391 -18.18 -25.37 3.37
CA ILE A 391 -18.74 -24.27 2.57
C ILE A 391 -19.97 -23.68 3.26
N GLY A 392 -20.86 -24.53 3.79
CA GLY A 392 -22.07 -24.10 4.49
C GLY A 392 -21.79 -23.22 5.72
N ARG A 393 -20.60 -23.34 6.32
CA ARG A 393 -20.16 -22.62 7.53
C ARG A 393 -19.27 -21.40 7.26
N LEU A 394 -18.87 -21.16 6.01
CA LEU A 394 -18.09 -19.97 5.65
C LEU A 394 -18.91 -18.69 5.83
N ASP A 395 -18.20 -17.57 6.01
CA ASP A 395 -18.84 -16.25 6.01
C ASP A 395 -19.59 -15.99 4.69
N TYR A 396 -20.72 -15.27 4.79
CA TYR A 396 -21.63 -15.08 3.67
C TYR A 396 -20.92 -14.53 2.41
N PRO A 397 -20.08 -13.47 2.49
CA PRO A 397 -19.36 -12.97 1.31
C PRO A 397 -18.43 -14.01 0.67
N THR A 398 -17.69 -14.78 1.46
CA THR A 398 -16.78 -15.80 0.93
C THR A 398 -17.55 -16.94 0.26
N ARG A 399 -18.68 -17.36 0.83
CA ARG A 399 -19.53 -18.41 0.25
C ARG A 399 -20.07 -18.05 -1.13
N LEU A 400 -20.41 -16.78 -1.38
CA LEU A 400 -20.94 -16.32 -2.68
C LEU A 400 -19.95 -16.46 -3.84
N VAL A 401 -18.66 -16.50 -3.55
CA VAL A 401 -17.59 -16.64 -4.57
C VAL A 401 -16.94 -18.02 -4.54
N THR A 402 -17.48 -18.95 -3.74
CA THR A 402 -16.86 -20.26 -3.53
C THR A 402 -17.27 -21.25 -4.62
N GLU A 403 -16.28 -21.92 -5.20
CA GLU A 403 -16.47 -23.01 -6.15
C GLU A 403 -15.90 -24.31 -5.57
N LEU A 404 -16.71 -25.37 -5.56
CA LEU A 404 -16.31 -26.70 -5.11
C LEU A 404 -15.76 -27.50 -6.30
N VAL A 405 -14.49 -27.93 -6.23
CA VAL A 405 -13.79 -28.57 -7.35
C VAL A 405 -13.10 -29.86 -6.90
N PRO A 406 -13.24 -31.00 -7.60
CA PRO A 406 -12.44 -32.19 -7.30
C PRO A 406 -10.97 -31.93 -7.64
N LEU A 407 -10.07 -32.44 -6.80
CA LEU A 407 -8.65 -32.53 -7.14
C LEU A 407 -8.36 -33.97 -7.58
N VAL A 408 -8.23 -34.15 -8.89
CA VAL A 408 -7.87 -35.43 -9.50
C VAL A 408 -6.42 -35.32 -9.96
N PRO A 409 -5.53 -36.25 -9.56
CA PRO A 409 -4.16 -36.26 -10.06
C PRO A 409 -4.19 -36.38 -11.60
N PRO A 410 -3.25 -35.73 -12.32
CA PRO A 410 -3.13 -35.92 -13.75
C PRO A 410 -2.94 -37.42 -14.05
N PRO A 411 -3.53 -37.94 -15.15
CA PRO A 411 -3.26 -39.32 -15.56
C PRO A 411 -1.75 -39.48 -15.75
N ALA A 412 -1.17 -40.53 -15.17
CA ALA A 412 0.25 -40.81 -15.31
C ALA A 412 0.60 -40.85 -16.81
N GLU A 413 1.51 -39.99 -17.25
CA GLU A 413 2.01 -40.03 -18.62
C GLU A 413 2.65 -41.40 -18.84
N THR A 414 2.00 -42.23 -19.64
CA THR A 414 2.62 -43.42 -20.20
C THR A 414 3.84 -42.93 -20.98
N PRO A 415 5.06 -43.43 -20.73
CA PRO A 415 6.22 -43.04 -21.51
C PRO A 415 5.94 -43.39 -22.98
N VAL A 416 5.64 -42.36 -23.78
CA VAL A 416 5.49 -42.49 -25.22
C VAL A 416 6.86 -42.89 -25.74
N GLY A 417 6.95 -44.13 -26.21
CA GLY A 417 8.14 -44.68 -26.82
C GLY A 417 8.64 -43.74 -27.91
N ALA A 418 9.94 -43.51 -27.90
CA ALA A 418 10.66 -42.81 -28.95
C ALA A 418 10.24 -43.35 -30.33
N VAL A 419 9.57 -42.53 -31.12
CA VAL A 419 9.46 -42.73 -32.57
C VAL A 419 10.31 -41.67 -33.22
N ALA A 420 11.22 -42.16 -34.05
CA ALA A 420 12.28 -41.44 -34.72
C ALA A 420 11.79 -40.22 -35.52
N GLU A 421 12.66 -39.22 -35.52
CA GLU A 421 12.63 -38.07 -36.41
C GLU A 421 12.51 -38.51 -37.86
N ASP A 422 11.60 -37.89 -38.61
CA ASP A 422 11.78 -37.75 -40.05
C ASP A 422 11.53 -36.30 -40.44
N SER A 423 12.54 -35.76 -41.10
CA SER A 423 12.65 -34.42 -41.67
C SER A 423 11.71 -34.28 -42.86
N ASP A 424 11.02 -33.15 -42.96
CA ASP A 424 10.97 -32.30 -44.16
C ASP A 424 9.87 -31.24 -44.08
N GLY A 425 10.13 -30.05 -44.66
CA GLY A 425 9.02 -29.16 -45.06
C GLY A 425 9.21 -27.65 -44.88
N ASN A 426 10.25 -27.12 -45.50
CA ASN A 426 10.49 -25.74 -45.93
C ASN A 426 9.27 -24.77 -46.15
N ALA A 427 9.32 -23.61 -45.46
CA ALA A 427 8.98 -22.21 -45.88
C ALA A 427 7.52 -21.78 -46.24
N PRO A 428 7.18 -20.44 -46.31
CA PRO A 428 7.94 -19.22 -45.97
C PRO A 428 7.24 -18.21 -45.02
N LEU A 429 8.06 -17.32 -44.46
CA LEU A 429 7.69 -16.10 -43.72
C LEU A 429 7.17 -15.01 -44.67
N SER A 430 6.08 -14.33 -44.28
CA SER A 430 5.70 -13.02 -44.83
C SER A 430 5.79 -11.92 -43.75
N PRO A 431 6.38 -10.75 -44.07
CA PRO A 431 6.63 -9.68 -43.11
C PRO A 431 5.45 -8.71 -43.03
N LEU A 432 5.06 -8.30 -41.82
CA LEU A 432 4.14 -7.18 -41.62
C LEU A 432 4.83 -6.05 -40.85
N THR A 433 5.22 -5.04 -41.64
CA THR A 433 4.86 -3.63 -41.49
C THR A 433 5.22 -2.90 -40.19
N ARG A 434 6.24 -2.02 -40.32
CA ARG A 434 6.55 -0.91 -39.40
C ARG A 434 5.38 0.06 -39.27
N PRO A 435 5.07 0.57 -38.06
CA PRO A 435 4.37 1.83 -37.91
C PRO A 435 5.32 3.03 -37.84
N VAL A 436 4.84 4.08 -38.48
CA VAL A 436 5.39 5.42 -38.70
C VAL A 436 5.53 6.19 -37.39
N SER A 437 6.67 6.87 -37.21
CA SER A 437 6.87 7.90 -36.19
C SER A 437 6.11 9.18 -36.56
N MET A 438 5.31 9.70 -35.63
CA MET A 438 4.77 11.06 -35.68
C MET A 438 5.11 11.78 -34.37
N PRO A 439 5.67 13.00 -34.42
CA PRO A 439 5.94 13.80 -33.24
C PRO A 439 4.66 14.52 -32.81
N VAL A 440 4.26 14.37 -31.54
CA VAL A 440 3.20 15.18 -30.94
C VAL A 440 3.78 15.91 -29.74
N SER A 441 4.05 17.20 -29.94
CA SER A 441 4.19 18.19 -28.87
C SER A 441 2.84 18.46 -28.23
N GLY A 442 2.80 18.51 -26.89
CA GLY A 442 1.64 18.92 -26.07
C GLY A 442 2.01 18.99 -24.58
N PRO A 443 1.34 19.82 -23.77
CA PRO A 443 1.96 20.78 -22.83
C PRO A 443 2.13 20.28 -21.38
N PRO A 444 2.94 20.97 -20.54
CA PRO A 444 3.06 20.66 -19.10
C PRO A 444 1.86 21.13 -18.27
N LEU A 445 1.62 20.40 -17.17
CA LEU A 445 0.58 20.57 -16.14
C LEU A 445 0.77 21.82 -15.27
N SER A 446 0.61 23.00 -15.87
CA SER A 446 0.62 24.30 -15.19
C SER A 446 -0.78 24.84 -14.88
N ARG A 447 -1.68 24.05 -14.26
CA ARG A 447 -3.05 24.56 -13.92
C ARG A 447 -3.49 24.50 -12.46
N MET A 448 -2.80 23.77 -11.59
CA MET A 448 -2.96 23.95 -10.13
C MET A 448 -1.86 24.84 -9.54
N ALA A 449 -0.64 24.79 -10.07
CA ALA A 449 0.43 25.73 -9.73
C ALA A 449 0.17 27.15 -10.27
N ALA A 450 -0.42 27.32 -11.46
CA ALA A 450 -0.69 28.67 -12.00
C ALA A 450 -1.78 29.43 -11.22
N ARG A 451 -2.62 28.74 -10.43
CA ARG A 451 -3.64 29.40 -9.60
C ARG A 451 -3.11 29.79 -8.21
N LEU A 452 -2.01 29.20 -7.75
CA LEU A 452 -1.35 29.51 -6.47
C LEU A 452 -0.05 30.33 -6.64
N ALA A 453 0.64 30.22 -7.79
CA ALA A 453 1.81 31.04 -8.13
C ALA A 453 1.45 32.32 -8.91
N GLY A 454 0.25 32.40 -9.50
CA GLY A 454 -0.19 33.54 -10.33
C GLY A 454 -0.59 34.82 -9.57
N ILE A 455 -0.47 34.85 -8.24
CA ILE A 455 -0.75 36.05 -7.42
C ILE A 455 0.55 36.78 -7.04
N GLN A 456 1.72 36.15 -7.13
CA GLN A 456 3.00 36.79 -6.75
C GLN A 456 3.59 37.75 -7.78
N ASP A 457 3.10 37.78 -9.02
CA ASP A 457 3.68 38.60 -10.10
C ASP A 457 2.91 39.90 -10.39
N ARG A 458 2.02 40.33 -9.48
CA ARG A 458 1.25 41.59 -9.61
C ARG A 458 1.53 42.67 -8.56
N GLU A 459 2.49 42.45 -7.65
CA GLU A 459 2.85 43.45 -6.63
C GLU A 459 4.28 44.02 -6.76
N THR A 460 4.95 43.78 -7.89
CA THR A 460 6.13 44.57 -8.28
C THR A 460 6.00 45.08 -9.70
N ARG A 461 5.12 46.08 -9.87
CA ARG A 461 5.28 47.18 -10.83
C ARG A 461 4.42 48.37 -10.44
#